data_AF-A0A6F8YA80-F1
#
_entry.id   AF-A0A6F8YA80-F1
#
_cell.length_a   1.000
_cell.length_b   1.000
_cell.length_c   1.000
_cell.angle_alpha   90.00
_cell.angle_beta   90.00
_cell.angle_gamma   90.00
#
_symmetry.space_group_name_H-M   'P 1'
#
loop_
_entity.id
_entity.type
_entity.pdbx_description
1 polymer ?
#
loop_
_entity_poly.entity_id
_entity_poly.type
_entity_poly.pdbx_seq_one_letter_code
_entity_poly.pdbx_strand_id
1 'polypeptide(L)'
;MLDTIVRPDQGPQTDPVGPPVTLPGPEPVTLVPVLRGDARPIGAYAISHGTVHYRPAYDLRDILVTVAVVAATVAVTRRRRPAIGTIHMGPGGWVSLKGVPAPPLTPGRPWWARLLRARRLVVEPPTARRRTGARVRS
;
A
#
# COMPACT_ATOMS: atom_id res chain seq x y z
N MET A 1 25.19 -26.02 10.45
CA MET A 1 23.85 -26.30 11.02
C MET A 1 23.14 -24.97 11.10
N LEU A 2 22.29 -24.64 10.11
CA LEU A 2 21.53 -23.39 10.05
C LEU A 2 20.05 -23.79 9.93
N ASP A 3 19.27 -23.41 10.94
CA ASP A 3 17.84 -23.67 11.02
C ASP A 3 17.08 -22.84 9.98
N THR A 4 16.44 -23.54 9.04
CA THR A 4 15.53 -22.97 8.06
C THR A 4 14.19 -22.70 8.74
N ILE A 5 13.76 -21.43 8.78
CA ILE A 5 12.39 -21.05 9.15
C ILE A 5 11.47 -21.54 8.03
N VAL A 6 10.89 -22.73 8.19
CA VAL A 6 9.84 -23.25 7.32
C VAL A 6 8.54 -22.52 7.67
N ARG A 7 8.00 -21.80 6.68
CA ARG A 7 6.65 -21.21 6.73
C ARG A 7 5.64 -22.34 6.49
N PRO A 8 4.78 -22.70 7.45
CA PRO A 8 4.01 -23.96 7.44
C PRO A 8 2.83 -24.03 6.46
N ASP A 9 2.67 -23.04 5.58
CA ASP A 9 1.52 -22.87 4.70
C ASP A 9 1.87 -23.02 3.19
N GLN A 10 3.13 -23.37 2.89
CA GLN A 10 3.57 -23.77 1.55
C GLN A 10 3.87 -25.28 1.58
N GLY A 11 2.90 -26.12 1.22
CA GLY A 11 3.20 -27.51 0.86
C GLY A 11 4.22 -27.54 -0.29
N PRO A 12 4.94 -28.65 -0.54
CA PRO A 12 5.89 -28.76 -1.65
C PRO A 12 5.13 -28.65 -2.98
N GLN A 13 4.90 -27.42 -3.45
CA GLN A 13 4.44 -27.17 -4.80
C GLN A 13 5.65 -27.41 -5.71
N THR A 14 5.74 -28.62 -6.24
CA THR A 14 6.62 -28.92 -7.36
C THR A 14 6.02 -28.24 -8.59
N ASP A 15 6.32 -26.96 -8.77
CA ASP A 15 5.96 -26.26 -10.01
C ASP A 15 6.59 -27.03 -11.19
N PRO A 16 5.82 -27.31 -12.26
CA PRO A 16 6.33 -28.09 -13.38
C PRO A 16 7.55 -27.40 -13.99
N VAL A 17 8.65 -28.14 -14.12
CA VAL A 17 9.89 -27.68 -14.73
C VAL A 17 9.84 -27.99 -16.22
N GLY A 18 10.06 -26.98 -17.06
CA GLY A 18 10.11 -27.16 -18.51
C GLY A 18 11.48 -27.68 -18.99
N PRO A 19 11.58 -28.06 -20.28
CA PRO A 19 12.82 -28.60 -20.83
C PRO A 19 13.96 -27.57 -20.72
N PRO A 20 15.19 -28.01 -20.38
CA PRO A 20 16.34 -27.12 -20.29
C PRO A 20 16.67 -26.54 -21.67
N VAL A 21 16.95 -25.25 -21.70
CA VAL A 21 17.38 -24.52 -22.91
C VAL A 21 18.81 -24.05 -22.70
N THR A 22 19.74 -24.51 -23.52
CA THR A 22 21.13 -24.05 -23.49
C THR A 22 21.28 -22.85 -24.41
N LEU A 23 21.78 -21.73 -23.87
CA LEU A 23 22.08 -20.55 -24.66
C LEU A 23 23.55 -20.57 -25.11
N PRO A 24 23.82 -20.41 -26.43
CA PRO A 24 25.18 -20.28 -26.93
C PRO A 24 25.74 -18.91 -26.56
N GLY A 25 26.99 -18.89 -26.09
CA GLY A 25 27.70 -17.70 -25.66
C GLY A 25 29.14 -18.02 -25.26
N PRO A 26 29.96 -16.99 -24.94
CA PRO A 26 31.33 -17.19 -24.47
C PRO A 26 31.39 -18.00 -23.16
N GLU A 27 30.32 -17.94 -22.36
CA GLU A 27 30.05 -18.84 -21.25
C GLU A 27 28.70 -19.53 -21.50
N PRO A 28 28.66 -20.86 -21.71
CA PRO A 28 27.42 -21.58 -21.94
C PRO A 28 26.56 -21.55 -20.67
N VAL A 29 25.33 -21.05 -20.80
CA VAL A 29 24.35 -20.99 -19.70
C VAL A 29 23.19 -21.94 -20.00
N THR A 30 22.88 -22.82 -19.05
CA THR A 30 21.68 -23.67 -19.12
C THR A 30 20.55 -23.00 -18.36
N LEU A 31 19.47 -22.68 -19.07
CA LEU A 31 18.25 -22.14 -18.49
C LEU A 31 17.25 -23.27 -18.25
N VAL A 32 16.77 -23.39 -17.02
CA VAL A 32 15.73 -24.34 -16.63
C VAL A 32 14.45 -23.55 -16.31
N PRO A 33 13.47 -23.49 -17.22
CA PRO A 33 12.26 -22.69 -17.02
C PRO A 33 11.37 -23.31 -15.94
N VAL A 34 10.86 -22.47 -15.05
CA VAL A 34 9.85 -22.81 -14.06
C VAL A 34 8.50 -22.37 -14.60
N LEU A 35 7.58 -23.32 -14.75
CA LEU A 35 6.26 -23.08 -15.34
C LEU A 35 5.20 -23.00 -14.25
N ARG A 36 4.19 -22.17 -14.46
CA ARG A 36 2.97 -22.11 -13.65
C ARG A 36 1.77 -22.50 -14.50
N GLY A 37 0.98 -23.47 -14.03
CA GLY A 37 -0.26 -23.90 -14.68
C GLY A 37 -0.04 -24.35 -16.13
N ASP A 38 -0.79 -23.74 -17.06
CA ASP A 38 -0.80 -24.04 -18.51
C ASP A 38 0.47 -23.57 -19.25
N ALA A 39 1.64 -23.95 -18.75
CA ALA A 39 2.95 -23.69 -19.34
C ALA A 39 3.40 -22.21 -19.40
N ARG A 40 2.87 -21.32 -18.56
CA ARG A 40 3.38 -19.94 -18.47
C ARG A 40 4.71 -19.91 -17.71
N PRO A 41 5.83 -19.48 -18.30
CA PRO A 41 7.09 -19.34 -17.58
C PRO A 41 6.98 -18.20 -16.55
N ILE A 42 7.23 -18.52 -15.29
CA ILE A 42 7.28 -17.56 -14.18
C ILE A 42 8.71 -17.15 -13.81
N GLY A 43 9.69 -17.92 -14.27
CA GLY A 43 11.11 -17.62 -14.12
C GLY A 43 11.94 -18.73 -14.73
N ALA A 44 13.26 -18.60 -14.64
CA ALA A 44 14.19 -19.64 -15.03
C ALA A 44 15.36 -19.71 -14.04
N TYR A 45 15.84 -20.92 -13.77
CA TYR A 45 17.14 -21.09 -13.13
C TYR A 45 18.22 -21.02 -14.21
N ALA A 46 19.14 -20.07 -14.06
CA ALA A 46 20.35 -19.98 -14.87
C ALA A 46 21.46 -20.76 -14.16
N ILE A 47 21.94 -21.81 -14.81
CA ILE A 47 23.05 -22.63 -14.36
C ILE A 47 24.27 -22.26 -15.20
N SER A 48 25.31 -21.75 -14.53
CA SER A 48 26.58 -21.41 -15.16
C SER A 48 27.72 -21.66 -14.18
N HIS A 49 28.81 -22.28 -14.63
CA HIS A 49 30.01 -22.54 -13.80
C HIS A 49 29.73 -23.18 -12.42
N GLY A 50 28.73 -24.07 -12.32
CA GLY A 50 28.34 -24.71 -11.06
C GLY A 50 27.53 -23.82 -10.10
N THR A 51 27.25 -22.58 -10.48
CA THR A 51 26.36 -21.66 -9.75
C THR A 51 24.95 -21.68 -10.34
N VAL A 52 23.95 -21.59 -9.46
CA VAL A 52 22.53 -21.59 -9.82
C VAL A 52 21.91 -20.27 -9.38
N HIS A 53 21.40 -19.50 -10.34
CA HIS A 53 20.74 -18.23 -10.10
C HIS A 53 19.31 -18.25 -10.59
N TYR A 54 18.35 -17.93 -9.72
CA TYR A 54 16.96 -17.75 -10.13
C TYR A 54 16.76 -16.38 -10.78
N ARG A 55 16.14 -16.37 -11.97
CA ARG A 55 15.75 -15.16 -12.70
C ARG A 55 14.23 -15.14 -12.89
N PRO A 56 13.49 -14.23 -12.23
CA PRO A 56 12.05 -14.10 -12.43
C PRO A 56 11.73 -13.59 -13.84
N ALA A 57 10.68 -14.14 -14.46
CA ALA A 57 10.14 -13.67 -15.72
C ALA A 57 9.04 -12.65 -15.42
N TYR A 58 9.34 -11.37 -15.64
CA TYR A 58 8.35 -10.31 -15.51
C TYR A 58 7.69 -10.03 -16.85
N ASP A 59 6.37 -10.08 -16.90
CA ASP A 59 5.61 -9.58 -18.03
C ASP A 59 5.57 -8.04 -17.94
N LEU A 60 6.08 -7.35 -18.96
CA LEU A 60 6.05 -5.89 -19.03
C LEU A 60 4.62 -5.35 -18.95
N ARG A 61 3.62 -6.12 -19.41
CA ARG A 61 2.21 -5.76 -19.26
C ARG A 61 1.79 -5.75 -17.80
N ASP A 62 2.17 -6.78 -17.03
CA ASP A 62 1.86 -6.87 -15.59
C ASP A 62 2.51 -5.71 -14.82
N ILE A 63 3.75 -5.37 -15.16
CA ILE A 63 4.44 -4.19 -14.59
C ILE A 63 3.68 -2.90 -14.96
N LEU A 64 3.35 -2.70 -16.24
CA LEU A 64 2.71 -1.48 -16.71
C LEU A 64 1.32 -1.30 -16.09
N VAL A 65 0.54 -2.39 -15.98
CA VAL A 65 -0.76 -2.38 -15.28
C VAL A 65 -0.58 -1.99 -13.82
N THR A 66 0.40 -2.58 -13.14
CA THR A 66 0.68 -2.25 -11.74
C THR A 66 1.05 -0.77 -11.58
N VAL A 67 1.93 -0.25 -12.43
CA VAL A 67 2.32 1.16 -12.45
C VAL A 67 1.12 2.07 -12.71
N ALA A 68 0.26 1.73 -13.69
CA ALA A 68 -0.93 2.50 -14.02
C ALA A 68 -1.92 2.56 -12.85
N VAL A 69 -2.14 1.44 -12.16
CA VAL A 69 -3.02 1.37 -10.97
C VAL A 69 -2.47 2.23 -9.84
N VAL A 70 -1.16 2.16 -9.58
CA VAL A 70 -0.50 3.01 -8.57
C VAL A 70 -0.62 4.49 -8.95
N ALA A 71 -0.36 4.85 -10.20
CA ALA A 71 -0.48 6.22 -10.68
C ALA A 71 -1.93 6.74 -10.54
N ALA A 72 -2.92 5.93 -10.92
CA ALA A 72 -4.34 6.29 -10.82
C ALA A 72 -4.77 6.50 -9.36
N THR A 73 -4.35 5.62 -8.44
CA THR A 73 -4.66 5.78 -7.01
C THR A 73 -4.02 7.03 -6.42
N VAL A 74 -2.77 7.35 -6.78
CA VAL A 74 -2.12 8.61 -6.39
C VAL A 74 -2.84 9.82 -6.97
N ALA A 75 -3.27 9.77 -8.23
CA ALA A 75 -4.02 10.86 -8.86
C ALA A 75 -5.38 11.09 -8.17
N VAL A 76 -6.11 10.02 -7.81
CA VAL A 76 -7.38 10.11 -7.09
C VAL A 76 -7.19 10.71 -5.70
N THR A 77 -6.13 10.33 -4.99
CA THR A 77 -5.85 10.88 -3.65
C THR A 77 -5.44 12.35 -3.69
N ARG A 78 -4.60 12.75 -4.66
CA ARG A 78 -4.22 14.17 -4.85
C ARG A 78 -5.36 15.06 -5.34
N ARG A 79 -6.37 14.52 -6.02
CA ARG A 79 -7.56 15.29 -6.42
C ARG A 79 -8.45 15.70 -5.24
N ARG A 80 -8.26 15.14 -4.04
CA ARG A 80 -8.94 15.65 -2.85
C ARG A 80 -8.37 17.03 -2.52
N ARG A 81 -9.13 18.07 -2.89
CA ARG A 81 -8.82 19.45 -2.50
C ARG A 81 -8.65 19.51 -0.98
N PRO A 82 -7.62 20.22 -0.47
CA PRO A 82 -7.51 20.48 0.96
C PRO A 82 -8.81 21.12 1.46
N ALA A 83 -9.48 20.46 2.40
CA ALA A 83 -10.74 20.95 2.96
C ALA A 83 -10.54 22.03 4.05
N ILE A 84 -9.29 22.43 4.28
CA ILE A 84 -8.91 23.37 5.33
C ILE A 84 -8.64 24.73 4.68
N GLY A 85 -9.49 25.70 5.01
CA GLY A 85 -9.31 27.10 4.63
C GLY A 85 -8.18 27.78 5.40
N THR A 86 -8.09 29.11 5.27
CA THR A 86 -7.05 29.95 5.90
C THR A 86 -7.00 29.77 7.42
N ILE A 87 -5.80 29.48 7.92
CA ILE A 87 -5.48 29.37 9.35
C ILE A 87 -5.11 30.76 9.85
N HIS A 88 -5.88 31.32 10.79
CA HIS A 88 -5.51 32.57 11.46
C HIS A 88 -5.09 32.29 12.90
N MET A 89 -3.89 32.75 13.27
CA MET A 89 -3.45 32.80 14.66
C MET A 89 -3.91 34.09 15.32
N GLY A 90 -4.62 33.97 16.44
CA GLY A 90 -4.96 35.10 17.29
C GLY A 90 -3.81 35.43 18.26
N PRO A 91 -3.65 36.69 18.68
CA PRO A 91 -2.70 37.06 19.71
C PRO A 91 -3.08 36.34 21.02
N GLY A 92 -2.16 35.52 21.53
CA GLY A 92 -2.41 34.58 22.65
C GLY A 92 -2.37 33.10 22.27
N GLY A 93 -2.02 32.75 21.02
CA GLY A 93 -1.72 31.36 20.62
C GLY A 93 -2.94 30.52 20.22
N TRP A 94 -4.12 31.13 20.13
CA TRP A 94 -5.32 30.44 19.65
C TRP A 94 -5.35 30.39 18.13
N VAL A 95 -5.78 29.26 17.57
CA VAL A 95 -5.91 29.06 16.13
C VAL A 95 -7.40 29.05 15.75
N SER A 96 -7.81 29.98 14.90
CA SER A 96 -9.16 30.03 14.34
C SER A 96 -9.16 29.50 12.91
N LEU A 97 -9.92 28.43 12.67
CA LEU A 97 -10.16 27.86 11.35
C LEU A 97 -11.49 28.41 10.81
N LYS A 98 -11.47 29.22 9.75
CA LYS A 98 -12.69 29.74 9.10
C LYS A 98 -12.94 29.03 7.77
N GLY A 99 -14.21 28.80 7.44
CA GLY A 99 -14.64 28.21 6.17
C GLY A 99 -14.59 26.69 6.09
N VAL A 100 -14.58 25.98 7.23
CA VAL A 100 -14.55 24.51 7.26
C VAL A 100 -15.98 23.97 7.30
N PRO A 101 -16.53 23.39 6.22
CA PRO A 101 -17.74 22.59 6.33
C PRO A 101 -17.47 21.40 7.27
N ALA A 102 -18.38 21.15 8.21
CA ALA A 102 -18.26 20.01 9.11
C ALA A 102 -18.05 18.74 8.26
N PRO A 103 -17.00 17.93 8.51
CA PRO A 103 -16.73 16.76 7.71
C PRO A 103 -17.98 15.89 7.69
N PRO A 104 -18.51 15.52 6.51
CA PRO A 104 -19.66 14.63 6.45
C PRO A 104 -19.29 13.35 7.18
N LEU A 105 -20.05 13.03 8.23
CA LEU A 105 -19.91 11.80 8.99
C LEU A 105 -20.25 10.65 8.05
N THR A 106 -19.25 10.18 7.31
CA THR A 106 -19.43 9.11 6.33
C THR A 106 -19.74 7.84 7.12
N PRO A 107 -20.89 7.18 6.90
CA PRO A 107 -21.37 6.10 7.77
C PRO A 107 -20.55 4.81 7.66
N GLY A 108 -19.57 4.74 6.76
CA GLY A 108 -18.75 3.55 6.52
C GLY A 108 -17.26 3.78 6.77
N ARG A 109 -16.63 2.90 7.57
CA ARG A 109 -15.18 2.85 7.72
C ARG A 109 -14.54 2.37 6.40
N PRO A 110 -13.60 3.13 5.81
CA PRO A 110 -12.87 2.66 4.64
C PRO A 110 -12.06 1.41 5.00
N TRP A 111 -11.88 0.49 4.05
CA TRP A 111 -11.27 -0.82 4.28
C TRP A 111 -9.84 -0.72 4.87
N TRP A 112 -9.06 0.27 4.44
CA TRP A 112 -7.72 0.52 4.98
C TRP A 112 -7.77 0.90 6.47
N ALA A 113 -8.81 1.59 6.95
CA ALA A 113 -8.95 1.94 8.36
C ALA A 113 -9.27 0.72 9.23
N ARG A 114 -9.88 -0.33 8.65
CA ARG A 114 -10.05 -1.63 9.31
C ARG A 114 -8.73 -2.38 9.39
N LEU A 115 -7.96 -2.41 8.29
CA LEU A 115 -6.64 -3.04 8.27
C LEU A 115 -5.66 -2.37 9.25
N LEU A 116 -5.62 -1.04 9.27
CA LEU A 116 -4.73 -0.27 10.14
C LEU A 116 -5.25 -0.16 11.58
N ARG A 117 -6.39 -0.79 11.92
CA ARG A 117 -7.06 -0.66 13.23
C ARG A 117 -7.18 0.79 13.72
N ALA A 118 -7.40 1.73 12.81
CA ALA A 118 -7.48 3.14 13.14
C ALA A 118 -8.70 3.39 14.05
N ARG A 119 -8.46 3.91 15.25
CA ARG A 119 -9.51 4.25 16.21
C ARG A 119 -10.05 5.66 15.93
N ARG A 120 -11.36 5.85 16.08
CA ARG A 120 -12.01 7.15 15.93
C ARG A 120 -11.61 8.00 17.13
N LEU A 121 -11.04 9.17 16.88
CA LEU A 121 -10.92 10.21 17.91
C LEU A 121 -12.33 10.76 18.13
N VAL A 122 -12.95 10.37 19.25
CA VAL A 122 -14.18 10.99 19.73
C VAL A 122 -13.77 12.32 20.35
N VAL A 123 -14.07 13.42 19.68
CA VAL A 123 -13.96 14.74 20.28
C VAL A 123 -15.22 14.94 21.10
N GLU A 124 -15.08 14.87 22.43
CA GLU A 124 -16.15 15.28 23.36
C GLU A 124 -16.41 16.77 23.10
N PRO A 125 -17.62 17.16 22.64
CA PRO A 125 -17.91 18.57 22.47
C PRO A 125 -17.88 19.23 23.87
N PRO A 126 -17.18 20.36 24.05
CA PRO A 126 -17.18 21.06 25.32
C PRO A 126 -18.63 21.41 25.66
N THR A 127 -19.13 20.82 26.74
CA THR A 127 -20.45 21.13 27.28
C THR A 127 -20.53 22.64 27.50
N ALA A 128 -21.45 23.28 26.77
CA ALA A 128 -21.63 24.72 26.81
C ALA A 128 -22.01 25.15 28.24
N ARG A 129 -21.02 25.61 29.00
CA ARG A 129 -21.24 26.19 30.33
C ARG A 129 -21.99 27.51 30.11
N ARG A 130 -23.31 27.49 30.29
CA ARG A 130 -24.19 28.67 30.32
C ARG A 130 -23.58 29.72 31.25
N ARG A 131 -22.97 30.76 30.69
CA ARG A 131 -22.72 32.02 31.40
C ARG A 131 -24.02 32.80 31.39
N THR A 132 -24.86 32.56 32.39
CA THR A 132 -25.94 33.49 32.74
C THR A 132 -25.28 34.72 33.36
N GLY A 133 -24.97 35.72 32.52
CA GLY A 133 -24.55 37.03 32.99
C GLY A 133 -25.78 37.79 33.48
N ALA A 134 -25.89 37.95 34.80
CA ALA A 134 -26.81 38.88 35.42
C ALA A 134 -26.50 40.30 34.92
N ARG A 135 -27.45 40.92 34.22
CA ARG A 135 -27.47 42.38 34.05
C ARG A 135 -28.11 42.98 35.29
N VAL A 136 -27.27 43.43 36.22
CA VAL A 136 -27.63 44.52 37.13
C VAL A 136 -27.08 45.79 36.51
N ARG A 137 -27.97 46.71 36.10
CA ARG A 137 -27.68 48.14 36.09
C ARG A 137 -28.92 48.88 36.55
N SER A 138 -28.70 49.53 37.68
CA SER A 138 -29.38 50.71 38.22
C SER A 138 -29.48 51.84 37.21
#